data_AF-A0A4X1UNR5-F1
#
_entry.id   AF-A0A4X1UNR5-F1
#
_cell.length_a   1.000
_cell.length_b   1.000
_cell.length_c   1.000
_cell.angle_alpha   90.00
_cell.angle_beta   90.00
_cell.angle_gamma   90.00
#
_symmetry.space_group_name_H-M   'P 1'
#
loop_
_entity.id
_entity.type
_entity.pdbx_description
1 polymer ?
#
loop_
_entity_poly.entity_id
_entity_poly.type
_entity_poly.pdbx_seq_one_letter_code
_entity_poly.pdbx_strand_id
1 'polypeptide(L)'
;MFILSDGKGKSVTTELVQPLDEEISGIVEVVGRVTTKATIMCASYIQCKEDNHPFDLGLYNKAVEITHEFPQCFPLGVVQHSGI
;
A
#
# COMPACT_ATOMS: atom_id res chain seq x y z
N MET A 1 6.42 -1.12 -15.06
CA MET A 1 5.25 -0.55 -14.34
C MET A 1 4.17 -1.60 -14.27
N PHE A 2 3.32 -1.54 -13.25
CA PHE A 2 2.08 -2.34 -13.17
C PHE A 2 0.99 -1.52 -12.48
N ILE A 3 -0.24 -2.02 -12.52
CA ILE A 3 -1.41 -1.33 -11.96
C ILE A 3 -1.96 -2.19 -10.83
N LEU A 4 -2.23 -1.56 -9.70
CA LEU A 4 -2.97 -2.16 -8.58
C LEU A 4 -4.33 -1.51 -8.46
N SER A 5 -5.32 -2.26 -7.98
CA SER A 5 -6.64 -1.73 -7.59
C SER A 5 -6.83 -1.91 -6.09
N ASP A 6 -7.30 -0.87 -5.41
CA ASP A 6 -7.59 -0.89 -3.98
C ASP A 6 -8.90 -1.65 -3.64
N GLY A 7 -9.25 -1.73 -2.36
CA GLY A 7 -10.47 -2.38 -1.89
C GLY A 7 -11.79 -1.70 -2.31
N LYS A 8 -11.72 -0.56 -3.02
CA LYS A 8 -12.86 0.13 -3.65
C LYS A 8 -12.83 0.02 -5.17
N GLY A 9 -11.88 -0.72 -5.74
CA GLY A 9 -11.69 -0.85 -7.17
C GLY A 9 -11.06 0.37 -7.84
N LYS A 10 -10.49 1.32 -7.07
CA LYS A 10 -9.75 2.45 -7.64
C LYS A 10 -8.32 2.02 -7.93
N SER A 11 -7.83 2.38 -9.11
CA SER A 11 -6.51 1.96 -9.56
C SER A 11 -5.43 3.00 -9.28
N VAL A 12 -4.21 2.52 -9.06
CA VAL A 12 -2.98 3.30 -8.98
C VAL A 12 -1.92 2.69 -9.88
N THR A 13 -1.16 3.53 -10.57
CA THR A 13 0.00 3.09 -11.34
C THR A 13 1.23 3.02 -10.44
N THR A 14 1.90 1.88 -10.49
CA THR A 14 3.16 1.62 -9.80
C THR A 14 4.32 1.62 -10.81
N GLU A 15 5.22 2.58 -10.67
CA GLU A 15 6.43 2.73 -11.47
C GLU A 15 7.57 1.92 -10.85
N LEU A 16 8.40 1.32 -11.69
CA LEU A 16 9.55 0.51 -11.27
C LEU A 16 10.82 1.07 -11.89
N VAL A 17 11.91 1.06 -11.12
CA VAL A 17 13.23 1.45 -11.61
C VAL A 17 13.83 0.38 -12.51
N GLN A 18 13.60 -0.90 -12.18
CA GLN A 18 14.00 -2.06 -12.98
C GLN A 18 12.77 -2.88 -13.38
N PRO A 19 12.85 -3.69 -14.46
CA PRO A 19 11.79 -4.63 -14.80
C PRO A 19 11.48 -5.60 -13.65
N LEU A 20 10.29 -6.22 -13.68
CA LEU A 20 9.98 -7.32 -12.76
C LEU A 20 10.83 -8.54 -13.12
N ASP A 21 11.45 -9.15 -12.12
CA ASP A 21 12.22 -10.39 -12.30
C ASP A 21 11.31 -11.63 -12.40
N GLU A 22 10.11 -11.56 -11.82
CA GLU A 22 9.12 -12.64 -11.78
C GLU A 22 7.70 -12.13 -12.05
N GLU A 23 6.81 -13.03 -12.47
CA GLU A 23 5.40 -12.72 -12.66
C GLU A 23 4.74 -12.49 -11.29
N ILE A 24 4.07 -11.35 -11.15
CA ILE A 24 3.28 -11.03 -9.96
C ILE A 24 1.79 -11.08 -10.30
N SER A 25 1.01 -11.60 -9.35
CA SER A 25 -0.45 -11.72 -9.43
C SER A 25 -1.08 -11.70 -8.03
N GLY A 26 -2.41 -11.60 -7.98
CA GLY A 26 -3.16 -11.56 -6.72
C GLY A 26 -2.99 -10.25 -5.95
N ILE A 27 -2.98 -10.34 -4.62
CA ILE A 27 -2.77 -9.19 -3.74
C ILE A 27 -1.28 -8.88 -3.58
N VAL A 28 -0.91 -7.62 -3.85
CA VAL A 28 0.47 -7.14 -3.75
C VAL A 28 0.52 -5.92 -2.84
N GLU A 29 1.40 -5.96 -1.85
CA GLU A 29 1.77 -4.80 -1.05
C GLU A 29 2.94 -4.08 -1.73
N VAL A 30 2.79 -2.78 -1.97
CA VAL A 30 3.83 -1.93 -2.56
C VAL A 30 4.23 -0.85 -1.57
N VAL A 31 5.53 -0.76 -1.30
CA VAL A 31 6.15 0.31 -0.54
C VAL A 31 6.92 1.21 -1.49
N GLY A 32 6.67 2.51 -1.44
CA GLY A 32 7.28 3.46 -2.36
C GLY A 32 6.96 4.90 -2.02
N ARG A 33 7.35 5.80 -2.92
CA ARG A 33 7.10 7.23 -2.81
C ARG A 33 6.03 7.65 -3.80
N VAL A 34 5.01 8.37 -3.33
CA VAL A 34 4.04 9.02 -4.22
C VAL A 34 4.74 10.09 -5.06
N THR A 35 4.54 10.07 -6.37
CA THR A 35 5.13 11.02 -7.32
C THR A 35 4.22 12.23 -7.55
N THR A 36 4.72 13.25 -8.25
CA THR A 36 3.92 14.41 -8.66
C THR A 36 2.82 14.07 -9.67
N LYS A 37 2.85 12.86 -10.26
CA LYS A 37 1.82 12.36 -11.19
C LYS A 37 0.76 11.49 -10.51
N ALA A 38 0.75 11.44 -9.17
CA ALA A 38 -0.12 10.56 -8.39
C ALA A 38 0.06 9.06 -8.73
N THR A 39 1.29 8.68 -9.08
CA THR A 39 1.76 7.29 -9.20
C THR A 39 2.62 6.94 -7.99
N ILE A 40 2.98 5.67 -7.84
CA ILE A 40 3.92 5.22 -6.79
C ILE A 40 5.24 4.84 -7.45
N MET A 41 6.33 5.53 -7.12
CA MET A 41 7.68 5.06 -7.41
C MET A 41 8.03 3.95 -6.42
N CYS A 42 7.98 2.70 -6.88
CA CYS A 42 8.16 1.51 -6.06
C CYS A 42 9.61 1.37 -5.57
N ALA A 43 9.77 1.18 -4.27
CA ALA A 43 11.05 0.81 -3.65
C ALA A 43 11.11 -0.70 -3.40
N SER A 44 9.99 -1.31 -2.98
CA SER A 44 9.87 -2.75 -2.75
C SER A 44 8.41 -3.18 -2.87
N TYR A 45 8.19 -4.45 -3.19
CA TYR A 45 6.87 -5.07 -3.21
C TYR A 45 6.94 -6.49 -2.64
N ILE A 46 5.82 -6.97 -2.10
CA ILE A 46 5.64 -8.38 -1.71
C ILE A 46 4.25 -8.87 -2.16
N GLN A 47 4.17 -10.14 -2.55
CA GLN A 47 2.89 -10.80 -2.79
C GLN A 47 2.34 -11.34 -1.46
N CYS A 48 1.10 -10.98 -1.13
CA CYS A 48 0.42 -11.54 0.03
C CYS A 48 0.11 -13.00 -0.23
N LYS A 49 0.35 -13.86 0.77
CA LYS A 49 -0.01 -15.29 0.68
C LYS A 49 -1.53 -15.46 0.76
N GLU A 50 -2.09 -16.15 -0.22
CA GLU A 50 -3.52 -16.49 -0.28
C GLU A 50 -3.75 -18.02 -0.34
N ASP A 51 -2.75 -18.80 0.04
CA ASP A 51 -2.74 -20.27 -0.04
C ASP A 51 -3.75 -20.93 0.90
N ASN A 52 -3.93 -20.37 2.10
CA ASN A 52 -4.83 -20.92 3.12
C ASN A 52 -6.18 -20.18 3.18
N HIS A 53 -6.17 -18.86 2.98
CA HIS A 53 -7.35 -18.01 3.06
C HIS A 53 -7.25 -16.87 2.04
N PRO A 54 -8.33 -16.54 1.32
CA PRO A 54 -8.36 -15.38 0.44
C PRO A 54 -8.20 -14.09 1.25
N PHE A 55 -7.48 -13.12 0.71
CA PHE A 55 -7.28 -11.84 1.38
C PHE A 55 -8.49 -10.91 1.14
N ASP A 56 -9.18 -10.51 2.23
CA ASP A 56 -10.31 -9.59 2.13
C ASP A 56 -9.81 -8.13 1.99
N LEU A 57 -9.63 -7.70 0.75
CA LEU A 57 -9.18 -6.35 0.42
C LEU A 57 -10.21 -5.27 0.81
N GLY A 58 -11.51 -5.62 0.84
CA GLY A 58 -12.56 -4.72 1.27
C GLY A 58 -12.51 -4.44 2.77
N LEU A 59 -12.26 -5.47 3.58
CA LEU A 59 -12.00 -5.34 5.00
C LEU A 59 -10.71 -4.56 5.27
N TYR A 60 -9.64 -4.84 4.53
CA TYR A 60 -8.38 -4.09 4.64
C TYR A 60 -8.59 -2.59 4.36
N ASN A 61 -9.36 -2.24 3.32
CA ASN A 61 -9.67 -0.84 3.04
C ASN A 61 -10.42 -0.17 4.22
N LYS A 62 -11.36 -0.85 4.88
CA LYS A 62 -12.02 -0.32 6.09
C LYS A 62 -11.02 -0.08 7.22
N ALA A 63 -10.05 -0.99 7.40
CA ALA A 63 -8.99 -0.80 8.39
C ALA A 63 -8.16 0.46 8.09
N VAL A 64 -7.80 0.70 6.82
CA VAL A 64 -7.10 1.91 6.38
C VAL A 64 -7.93 3.17 6.67
N GLU A 65 -9.24 3.14 6.45
CA GLU A 65 -10.11 4.28 6.80
C GLU A 65 -10.09 4.56 8.30
N ILE A 66 -10.16 3.53 9.13
CA ILE A 66 -10.12 3.64 10.60
C ILE A 66 -8.77 4.21 11.07
N THR A 67 -7.63 3.83 10.49
CA THR A 67 -6.33 4.38 10.91
C THR A 67 -6.22 5.88 10.65
N HIS A 68 -6.86 6.37 9.59
CA HIS A 68 -6.95 7.80 9.30
C HIS A 68 -8.01 8.53 10.15
N GLU A 69 -9.12 7.86 10.48
CA GLU A 69 -10.18 8.42 11.33
C GLU A 69 -9.74 8.54 12.81
N PHE A 70 -8.89 7.62 13.29
CA PHE A 70 -8.42 7.55 14.67
C PHE A 70 -6.87 7.55 14.77
N PRO A 71 -6.17 8.61 14.32
CA PRO A 71 -4.70 8.65 14.31
C PRO A 71 -4.06 8.55 15.70
N GLN A 72 -4.79 8.90 16.77
CA GLN A 72 -4.34 8.73 18.15
C GLN A 72 -4.23 7.25 18.58
N CYS A 73 -4.99 6.37 17.93
CA CYS A 73 -4.94 4.92 18.18
C CYS A 73 -3.94 4.22 17.27
N PHE A 74 -3.55 4.86 16.16
CA PHE A 74 -2.60 4.35 15.18
C PHE A 74 -1.59 5.45 14.78
N PRO A 75 -0.70 5.86 15.70
CA PRO A 75 0.21 6.98 15.46
C PRO A 75 1.21 6.63 14.36
N LEU A 76 1.34 7.53 13.38
CA LEU A 76 2.36 7.43 12.33
C LEU A 76 3.66 8.06 12.80
N GLY A 77 4.69 7.23 12.98
CA GLY A 77 6.01 7.66 13.46
C GLY A 77 6.03 8.01 14.95
N VAL A 78 7.20 8.42 15.44
CA VAL A 78 7.33 9.01 16.78
C VAL A 78 6.82 10.44 16.70
N VAL A 79 5.83 10.81 17.51
CA VAL A 79 5.43 12.21 17.70
C VAL A 79 6.69 12.96 18.13
N GLN A 80 7.26 13.78 17.23
CA GLN A 80 8.32 14.71 17.63
C GLN A 80 7.67 15.72 18.55
N HIS A 81 7.71 15.45 19.86
CA HIS A 81 7.58 16.50 20.86
C HIS A 81 8.79 17.40 20.67
N SER A 82 8.64 18.46 19.87
CA SER A 82 9.54 19.60 19.93
C SER A 82 9.52 20.07 21.37
N GLY A 83 10.60 19.77 22.11
CA GLY A 83 10.78 20.23 23.48
C GLY A 83 10.63 21.75 23.51
N ILE A 84 9.68 22.21 24.33
CA ILE A 84 9.58 23.60 24.76
C ILE A 84 10.66 23.84 25.81
#